data_AF-A0A6F9CHA5-F1
#
_entry.id   AF-A0A6F9CHA5-F1
#
_cell.length_a   1.000
_cell.length_b   1.000
_cell.length_c   1.000
_cell.angle_alpha   90.00
_cell.angle_beta   90.00
_cell.angle_gamma   90.00
#
_symmetry.space_group_name_H-M   'P 1'
#
loop_
_entity.id
_entity.type
_entity.pdbx_description
1 polymer ?
#
loop_
_entity_poly.entity_id
_entity_poly.type
_entity_poly.pdbx_seq_one_letter_code
_entity_poly.pdbx_strand_id
1 'polypeptide(L)'
;MSGESVLIPDDRAFSNFKEECGSEEGWSLTYNKTGMTVWTQTIAGDEEKSIHKIKCRMACKDVSSETMYDVLHDIEYRRKWDANVIETFDIGKLTVNADVGYYSWKCPKPLRNRDVITLRSWLPMGSSLPKWVVNKSSQFLAPKAMKKISKACLKYGEWKQRHNPGFKPWLYPEQTTLPTISVSELSIQHADSLENIDESTLSEMQTREERDSD
;
A
#
# COMPACT_ATOMS: atom_id res chain seq x y z
N MET A 1 -9.76 23.56 2.78
CA MET A 1 -11.08 23.12 2.30
C MET A 1 -10.98 21.63 2.00
N SER A 2 -11.51 20.78 2.89
CA SER A 2 -11.67 19.36 2.56
C SER A 2 -12.64 19.28 1.39
N GLY A 3 -12.27 18.62 0.29
CA GLY A 3 -13.16 18.43 -0.85
C GLY A 3 -14.44 17.74 -0.40
N GLU A 4 -15.58 18.12 -0.98
CA GLU A 4 -16.90 17.53 -0.69
C GLU A 4 -17.17 16.25 -1.50
N SER A 5 -16.29 15.88 -2.42
CA SER A 5 -16.44 14.72 -3.30
C SER A 5 -15.12 13.96 -3.50
N VAL A 6 -15.24 12.65 -3.78
CA VAL A 6 -14.11 11.80 -4.16
C VAL A 6 -13.57 12.26 -5.51
N LEU A 7 -12.25 12.38 -5.63
CA LEU A 7 -11.57 12.78 -6.87
C LEU A 7 -10.63 11.67 -7.34
N ILE A 8 -10.64 11.39 -8.64
CA ILE A 8 -9.61 10.55 -9.25
C ILE A 8 -8.30 11.38 -9.29
N PRO A 9 -7.16 10.83 -8.84
CA PRO A 9 -5.88 11.52 -8.90
C PRO A 9 -5.52 11.95 -10.34
N ASP A 10 -5.22 13.24 -10.51
CA ASP A 10 -4.75 13.85 -11.75
C ASP A 10 -3.21 13.93 -11.79
N ASP A 11 -2.65 14.42 -12.90
CA ASP A 11 -1.19 14.56 -13.07
C ASP A 11 -0.52 15.40 -11.98
N ARG A 12 -1.25 16.38 -11.43
CA ARG A 12 -0.77 17.21 -10.31
C ARG A 12 -0.68 16.39 -9.03
N ALA A 13 -1.68 15.58 -8.72
CA ALA A 13 -1.65 14.67 -7.57
C ALA A 13 -0.45 13.72 -7.64
N PHE A 14 -0.17 13.15 -8.82
CA PHE A 14 1.01 12.29 -9.02
C PHE A 14 2.33 13.05 -8.89
N SER A 15 2.40 14.26 -9.45
CA SER A 15 3.61 15.10 -9.35
C SER A 15 3.90 15.48 -7.90
N ASN A 16 2.89 15.92 -7.16
CA ASN A 16 3.00 16.24 -5.73
C ASN A 16 3.43 15.02 -4.91
N PHE A 17 2.86 13.84 -5.17
CA PHE A 17 3.24 12.61 -4.46
C PHE A 17 4.70 12.22 -4.72
N LYS A 18 5.17 12.38 -5.96
CA LYS A 18 6.57 12.14 -6.33
C LYS A 18 7.51 13.12 -5.63
N GLU A 19 7.16 14.41 -5.59
CA GLU A 19 7.92 15.43 -4.87
C GLU A 19 7.96 15.13 -3.37
N GLU A 20 6.84 14.74 -2.74
CA GLU A 20 6.77 14.35 -1.33
C GLU A 20 7.64 13.11 -1.02
N CYS A 21 7.69 12.14 -1.94
CA CYS A 21 8.59 10.99 -1.85
C CYS A 21 10.07 11.38 -1.93
N GLY A 22 10.41 12.42 -2.69
CA GLY A 22 11.78 12.92 -2.87
C GLY A 22 12.23 13.95 -1.83
N SER A 23 11.30 14.66 -1.19
CA SER A 23 11.59 15.72 -0.23
C SER A 23 12.11 15.17 1.10
N GLU A 24 13.08 15.83 1.72
CA GLU A 24 13.47 15.57 3.11
C GLU A 24 12.92 16.65 4.06
N GLU A 25 12.34 17.72 3.51
CA GLU A 25 11.84 18.85 4.29
C GLU A 25 10.61 18.45 5.11
N GLY A 26 10.62 18.79 6.40
CA GLY A 26 9.55 18.43 7.33
C GLY A 26 9.46 16.94 7.67
N TRP A 27 10.45 16.13 7.26
CA TRP A 27 10.54 14.71 7.57
C TRP A 27 11.67 14.44 8.58
N SER A 28 11.39 13.64 9.61
CA SER A 28 12.38 13.20 10.59
C SER A 28 12.88 11.79 10.26
N LEU A 29 14.19 11.60 10.09
CA LEU A 29 14.78 10.28 9.86
C LEU A 29 14.75 9.44 11.16
N THR A 30 14.06 8.30 11.15
CA THR A 30 13.89 7.44 12.33
C THR A 30 14.57 6.07 12.18
N TYR A 31 14.92 5.67 10.96
CA TYR A 31 15.66 4.44 10.70
C TYR A 31 16.62 4.63 9.55
N ASN A 32 17.86 4.17 9.69
CA ASN A 32 18.85 4.12 8.61
C ASN A 32 19.81 2.94 8.81
N LYS A 33 19.45 1.76 8.28
CA LYS A 33 20.29 0.56 8.34
C LYS A 33 20.03 -0.32 7.12
N THR A 34 21.03 -1.13 6.73
CA THR A 34 20.90 -2.17 5.69
C THR A 34 20.40 -1.64 4.33
N GLY A 35 20.84 -0.46 3.90
CA GLY A 35 20.43 0.13 2.61
C GLY A 35 18.97 0.62 2.57
N MET A 36 18.37 0.84 3.74
CA MET A 36 17.00 1.29 3.90
C MET A 36 16.90 2.42 4.90
N THR A 37 16.08 3.40 4.55
CA THR A 37 15.85 4.60 5.34
C THR A 37 14.35 4.81 5.55
N VAL A 38 13.96 5.15 6.78
CA VAL A 38 12.56 5.45 7.14
C VAL A 38 12.51 6.85 7.74
N TRP A 39 11.55 7.63 7.28
CA TRP A 39 11.23 8.95 7.79
C TRP A 39 9.79 9.03 8.28
N THR A 40 9.57 9.95 9.20
CA THR A 40 8.29 10.19 9.86
C THR A 40 7.96 11.68 9.78
N GLN A 41 6.69 12.02 9.62
CA GLN A 41 6.21 13.40 9.67
C GLN A 41 4.90 13.42 10.44
N THR A 42 4.82 14.21 11.50
CA THR A 42 3.58 14.38 12.28
C THR A 42 2.63 15.29 11.51
N ILE A 43 1.39 14.84 11.29
CA ILE A 43 0.38 15.55 10.49
C ILE A 43 -0.55 16.38 11.38
N ALA A 44 -1.00 15.78 12.49
CA ALA A 44 -1.96 16.37 13.42
C ALA A 44 -1.98 15.55 14.72
N GLY A 45 -2.32 16.20 15.83
CA GLY A 45 -2.56 15.59 17.15
C GLY A 45 -1.74 16.21 18.29
N ASP A 46 -2.26 16.11 19.51
CA ASP A 46 -1.54 16.43 20.76
C ASP A 46 -0.57 15.28 21.13
N GLU A 47 0.19 15.41 22.22
CA GLU A 47 1.21 14.43 22.65
C GLU A 47 0.70 12.97 22.73
N GLU A 48 -0.60 12.75 22.92
CA GLU A 48 -1.23 11.44 23.09
C GLU A 48 -1.87 10.83 21.82
N LYS A 49 -2.21 11.62 20.80
CA LYS A 49 -3.00 11.16 19.62
C LYS A 49 -2.48 11.72 18.31
N SER A 50 -1.20 11.52 18.02
CA SER A 50 -0.61 12.00 16.77
C SER A 50 -0.71 10.99 15.62
N ILE A 51 -1.22 11.46 14.47
CA ILE A 51 -1.18 10.72 13.21
C ILE A 51 0.11 11.09 12.49
N HIS A 52 0.93 10.08 12.18
CA HIS A 52 2.18 10.29 11.44
C HIS A 52 2.08 9.79 9.98
N LYS A 53 2.64 10.56 9.04
CA LYS A 53 3.07 10.03 7.74
C LYS A 53 4.37 9.27 7.89
N ILE A 54 4.57 8.39 6.92
CA ILE A 54 5.62 7.39 6.95
C ILE A 54 6.16 7.26 5.56
N LYS A 55 7.47 7.40 5.42
CA LYS A 55 8.17 7.24 4.16
C LYS A 55 9.26 6.22 4.36
N CYS A 56 9.33 5.22 3.49
CA CYS A 56 10.39 4.22 3.50
C CYS A 56 11.04 4.17 2.12
N ARG A 57 12.37 4.24 2.08
CA ARG A 57 13.16 4.12 0.86
C ARG A 57 14.11 2.95 1.00
N MET A 58 14.13 2.08 0.00
CA MET A 58 15.00 0.91 -0.06
C MET A 58 15.48 0.72 -1.51
N ALA A 59 16.78 0.58 -1.70
CA ALA A 59 17.35 0.26 -3.00
C ALA A 59 17.31 -1.26 -3.25
N CYS A 60 16.55 -1.69 -4.26
CA CYS A 60 16.45 -3.10 -4.67
C CYS A 60 17.33 -3.33 -5.90
N LYS A 61 18.58 -3.77 -5.73
CA LYS A 61 19.53 -3.93 -6.85
C LYS A 61 19.20 -5.11 -7.77
N ASP A 62 18.59 -6.15 -7.21
CA ASP A 62 18.33 -7.42 -7.92
C ASP A 62 16.90 -7.50 -8.49
N VAL A 63 16.17 -6.39 -8.51
CA VAL A 63 14.77 -6.34 -8.93
C VAL A 63 14.56 -5.19 -9.91
N SER A 64 14.03 -5.49 -11.09
CA SER A 64 13.67 -4.45 -12.06
C SER A 64 12.43 -3.67 -11.61
N SER A 65 12.30 -2.42 -12.04
CA SER A 65 11.13 -1.59 -11.74
C SER A 65 9.84 -2.18 -12.32
N GLU A 66 9.91 -2.88 -13.45
CA GLU A 66 8.78 -3.59 -14.06
C GLU A 66 8.31 -4.75 -13.18
N THR A 67 9.25 -5.55 -12.65
CA THR A 67 8.92 -6.67 -11.77
C THR A 67 8.31 -6.17 -10.46
N MET A 68 8.89 -5.12 -9.88
CA MET A 68 8.33 -4.46 -8.68
C MET A 68 6.91 -3.96 -8.94
N TYR A 69 6.69 -3.32 -10.09
CA TYR A 69 5.39 -2.81 -10.48
C TYR A 69 4.36 -3.92 -10.63
N ASP A 70 4.71 -5.01 -11.31
CA ASP A 70 3.82 -6.16 -11.46
C ASP A 70 3.47 -6.78 -10.10
N VAL A 71 4.44 -6.98 -9.21
CA VAL A 71 4.18 -7.50 -7.85
C VAL A 71 3.27 -6.59 -7.03
N LEU A 72 3.37 -5.27 -7.21
CA LEU A 72 2.50 -4.33 -6.51
C LEU A 72 1.04 -4.40 -7.01
N HIS A 73 0.82 -4.68 -8.31
CA HIS A 73 -0.52 -4.74 -8.92
C HIS A 73 -1.17 -6.13 -8.87
N ASP A 74 -0.39 -7.20 -8.87
CA ASP A 74 -0.90 -8.57 -8.93
C ASP A 74 -1.53 -9.01 -7.59
N ILE A 75 -2.84 -8.78 -7.45
CA ILE A 75 -3.61 -9.12 -6.24
C ILE A 75 -3.67 -10.63 -5.97
N GLU A 76 -3.60 -11.46 -7.01
CA GLU A 76 -3.55 -12.91 -6.88
C GLU A 76 -2.20 -13.29 -6.26
N TYR A 77 -1.11 -12.71 -6.76
CA TYR A 77 0.20 -12.93 -6.18
C TYR A 77 0.33 -12.38 -4.76
N ARG A 78 -0.35 -11.28 -4.43
CA ARG A 78 -0.38 -10.72 -3.07
C ARG A 78 -0.76 -11.78 -2.04
N ARG A 79 -1.79 -12.59 -2.32
CA ARG A 79 -2.25 -13.70 -1.47
C ARG A 79 -1.18 -14.79 -1.29
N LYS A 80 -0.23 -14.90 -2.22
CA LYS A 80 0.84 -15.90 -2.15
C LYS A 80 1.97 -15.50 -1.20
N TRP A 81 2.37 -14.23 -1.17
CA TRP A 81 3.55 -13.79 -0.43
C TRP A 81 3.24 -12.98 0.83
N ASP A 82 2.06 -12.35 0.91
CA ASP A 82 1.65 -11.61 2.09
C ASP A 82 0.82 -12.49 3.05
N ALA A 83 1.50 -13.04 4.06
CA ALA A 83 0.90 -13.90 5.07
C ALA A 83 -0.16 -13.21 5.95
N ASN A 84 -0.22 -11.88 5.94
CA ASN A 84 -1.19 -11.14 6.74
C ASN A 84 -2.52 -10.96 6.01
N VAL A 85 -2.58 -11.17 4.69
CA VAL A 85 -3.82 -11.02 3.92
C VAL A 85 -4.87 -12.00 4.41
N ILE A 86 -6.06 -11.48 4.69
CA ILE A 86 -7.28 -12.27 4.90
C ILE A 86 -8.02 -12.35 3.56
N GLU A 87 -8.32 -11.19 2.97
CA GLU A 87 -9.03 -11.10 1.70
C GLU A 87 -8.60 -9.88 0.91
N THR A 88 -8.56 -10.00 -0.42
CA THR A 88 -8.27 -8.87 -1.32
C THR A 88 -8.87 -9.11 -2.71
N PHE A 89 -9.61 -8.14 -3.22
CA PHE A 89 -10.20 -8.18 -4.56
C PHE A 89 -10.50 -6.77 -5.06
N ASP A 90 -10.49 -6.60 -6.37
CA ASP A 90 -10.91 -5.36 -7.01
C ASP A 90 -12.44 -5.36 -7.12
N ILE A 91 -13.07 -4.23 -6.75
CA ILE A 91 -14.53 -4.05 -6.74
C ILE A 91 -15.00 -3.58 -8.11
N GLY A 92 -14.34 -2.57 -8.68
CA GLY A 92 -14.65 -2.03 -9.99
C GLY A 92 -13.68 -0.96 -10.44
N LYS A 93 -13.74 -0.59 -11.71
CA LYS A 93 -12.85 0.42 -12.32
C LYS A 93 -13.55 1.77 -12.44
N LEU A 94 -12.79 2.85 -12.26
CA LEU A 94 -13.23 4.23 -12.48
C LEU A 94 -12.74 4.74 -13.84
N THR A 95 -11.48 4.42 -14.19
CA THR A 95 -10.85 4.74 -15.48
C THR A 95 -9.99 3.56 -15.95
N VAL A 96 -9.22 3.75 -17.03
CA VAL A 96 -8.22 2.75 -17.49
C VAL A 96 -7.07 2.52 -16.51
N ASN A 97 -6.89 3.44 -15.56
CA ASN A 97 -5.75 3.47 -14.65
C ASN A 97 -6.14 3.84 -13.21
N ALA A 98 -7.42 3.74 -12.88
CA ALA A 98 -7.93 3.95 -11.53
C ALA A 98 -9.04 2.94 -11.23
N ASP A 99 -8.97 2.31 -10.06
CA ASP A 99 -9.91 1.32 -9.57
C ASP A 99 -10.25 1.52 -8.09
N VAL A 100 -11.27 0.80 -7.64
CA VAL A 100 -11.65 0.67 -6.24
C VAL A 100 -11.44 -0.79 -5.85
N GLY A 101 -10.70 -1.01 -4.76
CA GLY A 101 -10.39 -2.36 -4.27
C GLY A 101 -10.64 -2.50 -2.78
N TYR A 102 -10.87 -3.75 -2.37
CA TYR A 102 -10.98 -4.18 -0.98
C TYR A 102 -9.70 -4.91 -0.53
N TYR A 103 -9.29 -4.66 0.70
CA TYR A 103 -8.15 -5.34 1.33
C TYR A 103 -8.37 -5.49 2.83
N SER A 104 -8.22 -6.70 3.35
CA SER A 104 -8.27 -7.01 4.79
C SER A 104 -7.06 -7.82 5.24
N TRP A 105 -6.64 -7.58 6.48
CA TRP A 105 -5.43 -8.20 7.04
C TRP A 105 -5.54 -8.54 8.52
N LYS A 106 -4.73 -9.53 8.91
CA LYS A 106 -4.56 -9.97 10.28
C LYS A 106 -3.72 -8.95 11.06
N CYS A 107 -4.24 -8.53 12.20
CA CYS A 107 -3.46 -7.75 13.18
C CYS A 107 -2.95 -8.68 14.29
N PRO A 108 -1.76 -8.40 14.86
CA PRO A 108 -1.30 -9.12 16.03
C PRO A 108 -2.26 -8.87 17.19
N LYS A 109 -2.61 -9.94 17.92
CA LYS A 109 -3.40 -9.82 19.16
C LYS A 109 -2.69 -8.87 20.15
N PRO A 110 -3.43 -8.07 20.93
CA PRO A 110 -4.88 -8.10 21.12
C PRO A 110 -5.71 -7.45 20.00
N LEU A 111 -5.10 -6.71 19.07
CA LEU A 111 -5.81 -5.88 18.07
C LEU A 111 -6.76 -6.70 17.19
N ARG A 112 -7.91 -6.10 16.83
CA ARG A 112 -8.82 -6.69 15.83
C ARG A 112 -8.19 -6.59 14.45
N ASN A 113 -8.52 -7.56 13.59
CA ASN A 113 -8.21 -7.49 12.18
C ASN A 113 -8.79 -6.20 11.57
N ARG A 114 -8.20 -5.76 10.48
CA ARG A 114 -8.54 -4.50 9.82
C ARG A 114 -8.81 -4.72 8.35
N ASP A 115 -9.61 -3.84 7.79
CA ASP A 115 -9.89 -3.78 6.37
C ASP A 115 -9.99 -2.34 5.88
N VAL A 116 -9.87 -2.18 4.56
CA VAL A 116 -9.99 -0.90 3.85
C VAL A 116 -10.66 -1.11 2.51
N ILE A 117 -11.40 -0.07 2.09
CA ILE A 117 -11.77 0.16 0.70
C ILE A 117 -10.96 1.36 0.21
N THR A 118 -10.23 1.20 -0.89
CA THR A 118 -9.34 2.24 -1.41
C THR A 118 -9.56 2.49 -2.89
N LEU A 119 -9.64 3.78 -3.26
CA LEU A 119 -9.41 4.22 -4.63
C LEU A 119 -7.90 4.18 -4.88
N ARG A 120 -7.46 3.38 -5.85
CA ARG A 120 -6.07 3.28 -6.28
C ARG A 120 -5.98 3.79 -7.71
N SER A 121 -4.93 4.57 -7.99
CA SER A 121 -4.64 5.09 -9.32
C SER A 121 -3.15 4.91 -9.62
N TRP A 122 -2.82 4.62 -10.87
CA TRP A 122 -1.44 4.43 -11.33
C TRP A 122 -1.19 5.22 -12.61
N LEU A 123 0.05 5.68 -12.78
CA LEU A 123 0.51 6.24 -14.05
C LEU A 123 1.63 5.38 -14.63
N PRO A 124 1.47 4.86 -15.86
CA PRO A 124 2.58 4.36 -16.63
C PRO A 124 3.37 5.56 -17.17
N MET A 125 4.12 6.24 -16.29
CA MET A 125 5.10 7.21 -16.77
C MET A 125 6.21 6.46 -17.50
N GLY A 126 6.62 6.95 -18.68
CA GLY A 126 7.48 6.25 -19.64
C GLY A 126 8.79 5.70 -19.07
N SER A 127 9.52 4.94 -19.90
CA SER A 127 10.65 4.05 -19.58
C SER A 127 11.82 4.62 -18.73
N SER A 128 11.83 5.92 -18.42
CA SER A 128 12.89 6.58 -17.64
C SER A 128 12.46 7.00 -16.22
N LEU A 129 11.19 6.85 -15.84
CA LEU A 129 10.68 7.33 -14.55
C LEU A 129 10.12 6.21 -13.66
N PRO A 130 10.26 6.30 -12.33
CA PRO A 130 9.75 5.28 -11.42
C PRO A 130 8.22 5.14 -11.59
N LYS A 131 7.71 3.91 -11.53
CA LYS A 131 6.27 3.65 -11.52
C LYS A 131 5.76 3.82 -10.07
N TRP A 132 4.73 4.65 -9.88
CA TRP A 132 4.24 5.02 -8.54
C TRP A 132 2.91 4.35 -8.23
N VAL A 133 2.79 3.83 -7.01
CA VAL A 133 1.54 3.31 -6.43
C VAL A 133 1.36 3.99 -5.08
N VAL A 134 0.18 4.56 -4.82
CA VAL A 134 -0.13 5.26 -3.57
C VAL A 134 -0.91 4.33 -2.64
N ASN A 135 -0.41 4.12 -1.42
CA ASN A 135 -1.14 3.49 -0.31
C ASN A 135 -0.60 4.02 1.04
N LYS A 136 -1.44 4.11 2.08
CA LYS A 136 -1.13 4.77 3.37
C LYS A 136 -1.17 3.77 4.54
N SER A 137 -0.02 3.33 5.11
CA SER A 137 0.03 2.69 6.46
C SER A 137 1.42 2.41 7.10
N SER A 138 1.49 2.60 8.44
CA SER A 138 2.33 2.19 9.62
C SER A 138 3.89 2.05 9.66
N GLN A 139 4.49 2.41 10.82
CA GLN A 139 5.86 2.98 10.98
C GLN A 139 6.94 2.03 11.50
N PHE A 140 6.58 0.84 11.99
CA PHE A 140 7.55 -0.15 12.48
C PHE A 140 7.58 -1.43 11.64
N LEU A 141 6.55 -1.64 10.82
CA LEU A 141 6.46 -2.76 9.89
C LEU A 141 7.06 -2.43 8.53
N ALA A 142 7.24 -1.15 8.20
CA ALA A 142 7.72 -0.71 6.90
C ALA A 142 9.05 -1.39 6.48
N PRO A 143 10.09 -1.49 7.33
CA PRO A 143 11.30 -2.25 7.02
C PRO A 143 11.09 -3.71 6.62
N LYS A 144 10.32 -4.45 7.42
CA LYS A 144 10.06 -5.88 7.20
C LYS A 144 9.17 -6.08 5.97
N ALA A 145 8.17 -5.21 5.80
CA ALA A 145 7.27 -5.23 4.65
C ALA A 145 8.02 -5.00 3.33
N MET A 146 8.91 -3.99 3.27
CA MET A 146 9.71 -3.71 2.08
C MET A 146 10.60 -4.91 1.72
N LYS A 147 11.29 -5.52 2.70
CA LYS A 147 12.08 -6.73 2.47
C LYS A 147 11.24 -7.91 1.96
N LYS A 148 10.01 -8.09 2.47
CA LYS A 148 9.07 -9.11 1.96
C LYS A 148 8.67 -8.84 0.50
N ILE A 149 8.33 -7.60 0.16
CA ILE A 149 8.02 -7.20 -1.23
C ILE A 149 9.20 -7.50 -2.15
N SER A 150 10.42 -7.10 -1.76
CA SER A 150 11.63 -7.36 -2.55
C SER A 150 11.87 -8.86 -2.76
N LYS A 151 11.72 -9.68 -1.70
CA LYS A 151 11.80 -11.15 -1.82
C LYS A 151 10.70 -11.75 -2.71
N ALA A 152 9.50 -11.18 -2.68
CA ALA A 152 8.40 -11.60 -3.55
C ALA A 152 8.72 -11.32 -5.02
N CYS A 153 9.36 -10.18 -5.33
CA CYS A 153 9.79 -9.85 -6.69
C CYS A 153 10.74 -10.89 -7.28
N LEU A 154 11.68 -11.40 -6.49
CA LEU A 154 12.63 -12.43 -6.95
C LEU A 154 11.94 -13.74 -7.36
N LYS A 155 10.76 -14.04 -6.79
CA LYS A 155 9.99 -15.25 -7.07
C LYS A 155 8.84 -15.02 -8.06
N TYR A 156 8.59 -13.77 -8.45
CA TYR A 156 7.42 -13.41 -9.24
C TYR A 156 7.46 -13.99 -10.64
N GLY A 157 8.62 -13.92 -11.32
CA GLY A 157 8.76 -14.41 -12.69
C GLY A 157 8.39 -15.88 -12.84
N GLU A 158 8.95 -16.75 -11.99
CA GLU A 158 8.64 -18.19 -11.99
C GLU A 158 7.16 -18.44 -11.64
N TRP A 159 6.64 -17.74 -10.65
CA TRP A 159 5.24 -17.90 -10.25
C TRP A 159 4.29 -17.49 -11.38
N LYS A 160 4.50 -16.31 -11.98
CA LYS A 160 3.60 -15.75 -13.00
C LYS A 160 3.57 -16.57 -14.27
N GLN A 161 4.68 -17.22 -14.65
CA GLN A 161 4.71 -18.18 -15.76
C GLN A 161 3.70 -19.32 -15.60
N ARG A 162 3.39 -19.71 -14.35
CA ARG A 162 2.44 -20.79 -14.03
C ARG A 162 1.01 -20.27 -13.76
N HIS A 163 0.79 -18.96 -13.70
CA HIS A 163 -0.48 -18.33 -13.31
C HIS A 163 -0.87 -17.25 -14.33
N ASN A 164 -1.26 -17.69 -15.53
CA ASN A 164 -1.70 -16.84 -16.64
C ASN A 164 -0.71 -15.69 -16.94
N PRO A 165 0.47 -15.98 -17.50
CA PRO A 165 1.53 -14.98 -17.67
C PRO A 165 1.14 -13.77 -18.53
N GLY A 166 0.22 -13.97 -19.48
CA GLY A 166 -0.32 -12.90 -20.32
C GLY A 166 -1.38 -12.02 -19.64
N PHE A 167 -1.94 -12.44 -18.50
CA PHE A 167 -2.97 -11.70 -17.78
C PHE A 167 -2.34 -10.69 -16.81
N LYS A 168 -2.28 -9.44 -17.26
CA LYS A 168 -1.75 -8.26 -16.56
C LYS A 168 -2.64 -7.05 -16.87
N PRO A 169 -3.87 -6.99 -16.32
CA PRO A 169 -4.84 -5.92 -16.63
C PRO A 169 -4.36 -4.51 -16.26
N TRP A 170 -3.38 -4.39 -15.35
CA TRP A 170 -2.72 -3.11 -15.03
C TRP A 170 -1.78 -2.59 -16.13
N LEU A 171 -1.30 -3.47 -17.03
CA LEU A 171 -0.54 -3.10 -18.24
C LEU A 171 -1.41 -3.07 -19.50
N TYR A 172 -2.41 -3.94 -19.55
CA TYR A 172 -3.30 -4.16 -20.68
C TYR A 172 -4.77 -3.99 -20.23
N PRO A 173 -5.26 -2.75 -20.10
CA PRO A 173 -6.58 -2.46 -19.52
C PRO A 173 -7.74 -3.17 -20.23
N GLU A 174 -7.59 -3.51 -21.51
CA GLU A 174 -8.57 -4.29 -22.28
C GLU A 174 -8.82 -5.70 -21.73
N GLN A 175 -7.91 -6.23 -20.91
CA GLN A 175 -8.06 -7.53 -20.25
C GLN A 175 -8.99 -7.47 -19.03
N THR A 176 -9.33 -6.27 -18.52
CA THR A 176 -10.13 -6.15 -17.32
C THR A 176 -11.59 -6.56 -17.54
N THR A 177 -12.11 -7.39 -16.65
CA THR A 177 -13.54 -7.76 -16.59
C THR A 177 -14.30 -6.99 -15.52
N LEU A 178 -13.66 -6.00 -14.88
CA LEU A 178 -14.25 -5.23 -13.80
C LEU A 178 -15.40 -4.33 -14.30
N PRO A 179 -16.50 -4.22 -13.53
CA PRO A 179 -17.56 -3.27 -13.84
C PRO A 179 -17.04 -1.83 -13.72
N THR A 180 -17.57 -0.94 -14.55
CA THR A 180 -17.31 0.50 -14.43
C THR A 180 -18.18 1.10 -13.34
N ILE A 181 -17.57 1.85 -12.42
CA ILE A 181 -18.24 2.54 -11.31
C ILE A 181 -18.19 4.05 -11.59
N SER A 182 -19.28 4.78 -11.33
CA SER A 182 -19.24 6.25 -11.36
C SER A 182 -18.56 6.78 -10.09
N VAL A 183 -17.68 7.78 -10.23
CA VAL A 183 -17.06 8.45 -9.07
C VAL A 183 -18.11 9.04 -8.12
N SER A 184 -19.27 9.44 -8.64
CA SER A 184 -20.38 9.95 -7.83
C SER A 184 -21.02 8.92 -6.89
N GLU A 185 -20.76 7.63 -7.10
CA GLU A 185 -21.21 6.55 -6.21
C GLU A 185 -20.27 6.38 -4.99
N LEU A 186 -19.12 7.06 -4.99
CA LEU A 186 -18.15 7.02 -3.90
C LEU A 186 -18.35 8.17 -2.92
N SER A 187 -18.24 7.86 -1.63
CA SER A 187 -18.28 8.83 -0.54
C SER A 187 -16.90 9.00 0.09
N ILE A 188 -16.61 10.20 0.57
CA ILE A 188 -15.35 10.48 1.28
C ILE A 188 -15.35 9.75 2.62
N GLN A 189 -14.26 9.04 2.89
CA GLN A 189 -13.93 8.54 4.21
C GLN A 189 -13.15 9.62 4.99
N HIS A 190 -13.77 10.18 6.02
CA HIS A 190 -13.12 11.16 6.89
C HIS A 190 -12.30 10.46 7.99
N ALA A 191 -11.10 10.98 8.29
CA ALA A 191 -10.16 10.33 9.21
C ALA A 191 -10.61 10.40 10.68
N ASP A 192 -11.23 11.51 11.08
CA ASP A 192 -11.82 11.75 12.41
C ASP A 192 -12.93 10.74 12.74
N SER A 193 -13.71 10.29 11.74
CA SER A 193 -14.72 9.24 11.94
C SER A 193 -14.13 7.86 12.27
N LEU A 194 -12.84 7.63 12.03
CA LEU A 194 -12.14 6.37 12.31
C LEU A 194 -11.56 6.29 13.73
N GLU A 195 -11.58 7.37 14.51
CA GLU A 195 -10.95 7.44 15.83
C GLU A 195 -11.71 6.69 16.94
N ASN A 196 -12.91 6.18 16.64
CA ASN A 196 -13.80 5.52 17.61
C ASN A 196 -13.85 3.99 17.48
N ILE A 197 -12.78 3.33 17.00
CA ILE A 197 -12.74 1.86 16.99
C ILE A 197 -12.56 1.37 18.43
N ASP A 198 -13.66 1.00 19.07
CA ASP A 198 -13.68 0.46 20.43
C ASP A 198 -13.02 -0.92 20.52
N GLU A 199 -11.79 -0.93 21.04
CA GLU A 199 -11.00 -2.13 21.31
C GLU A 199 -10.94 -2.48 22.80
N SER A 200 -11.76 -1.84 23.64
CA SER A 200 -11.77 -2.01 25.11
C SER A 200 -12.08 -3.44 25.59
N THR A 201 -12.58 -4.29 24.70
CA THR A 201 -12.96 -5.69 24.96
C THR A 201 -11.83 -6.69 24.73
N LEU A 202 -10.64 -6.26 24.29
CA LEU A 202 -9.54 -7.14 23.94
C LEU A 202 -8.63 -7.38 25.17
N SER A 203 -8.51 -8.63 25.60
CA SER A 203 -7.64 -8.98 26.75
C SER A 203 -6.16 -8.95 26.37
N GLU A 204 -5.34 -8.30 27.19
CA GLU A 204 -3.89 -8.35 27.08
C GLU A 204 -3.39 -9.78 27.31
N MET A 205 -3.00 -10.49 26.24
CA MET A 205 -2.30 -11.76 26.35
C MET A 205 -0.82 -11.55 26.07
N GLN A 206 0.03 -11.87 27.04
CA GLN A 206 1.49 -11.80 26.92
C GLN A 206 1.98 -12.69 25.76
N THR A 207 2.44 -12.06 24.68
CA THR A 207 3.09 -12.74 23.56
C THR A 207 4.43 -13.30 24.04
N ARG A 208 4.53 -14.62 24.20
CA ARG A 208 5.83 -15.29 24.30
C ARG A 208 6.58 -15.07 22.98
N GLU A 209 7.74 -14.47 23.06
CA GLU A 209 8.68 -14.32 21.96
C GLU A 209 9.02 -15.71 21.39
N GLU A 210 8.53 -16.02 20.20
CA GLU A 210 9.10 -17.08 19.37
C GLU A 210 10.48 -16.58 18.91
N ARG A 211 11.50 -17.02 19.64
CA ARG A 211 12.90 -16.92 19.24
C ARG A 211 13.12 -17.85 18.05
N ASP A 212 13.28 -17.29 16.86
CA ASP A 212 13.88 -18.01 15.73
C ASP A 212 15.25 -18.54 16.18
N SER A 213 15.41 -19.86 16.11
CA SER A 213 16.66 -20.57 16.35
C SER A 213 17.52 -20.52 15.08
N ASP A 214 18.83 -20.59 15.28
CA ASP A 214 19.93 -20.55 14.27
C ASP A 214 19.67 -21.24 12.93
#